data_AF-A0A7Z7BHP9-F1
#
_entry.id   AF-A0A7Z7BHP9-F1
#
_cell.length_a   1.000
_cell.length_b   1.000
_cell.length_c   1.000
_cell.angle_alpha   90.00
_cell.angle_beta   90.00
_cell.angle_gamma   90.00
#
_symmetry.space_group_name_H-M   'P 1'
#
loop_
_entity.id
_entity.type
_entity.pdbx_description
1 polymer ?
#
loop_
_entity_poly.entity_id
_entity_poly.type
_entity_poly.pdbx_seq_one_letter_code
_entity_poly.pdbx_strand_id
1 'polypeptide(L)'
;MAIEEKSDGRTVQLKRVRLSFTDSLKDKKKTSDDPNAKPKHGLNIINEKDSPHYEENQKKIMSAIRAAGEKQWKNPDAYKDIIEDNPKRLCFRKGEKFKNKEGKPYAGYEGNHAFSASGPSAGQKRPKLLDRRKRGLRDQASVEQIKADKVFEEAEILDIFYGGVYADVIVSFFGTDKGSRGIFASAEAIRSHEEGERMGGGIYVDADDFDDLEEDDSFDNGPSTSSEKETKSSSDNDLLDF
;
A
#
# COMPACT_ATOMS: atom_id res chain seq x y z
N MET A 1 -21.97 -11.52 11.16
CA MET A 1 -21.97 -12.29 9.91
C MET A 1 -20.70 -11.94 9.16
N ALA A 2 -19.82 -12.92 8.98
CA ALA A 2 -18.52 -12.76 8.32
C ALA A 2 -18.70 -12.44 6.81
N ILE A 3 -17.68 -11.90 6.14
CA ILE A 3 -17.83 -11.55 4.72
C ILE A 3 -18.00 -12.79 3.85
N GLU A 4 -17.39 -13.89 4.29
CA GLU A 4 -17.43 -15.21 3.64
C GLU A 4 -18.87 -15.74 3.57
N GLU A 5 -19.67 -15.53 4.62
CA GLU A 5 -21.09 -15.94 4.70
C GLU A 5 -21.99 -15.13 3.74
N LYS A 6 -21.53 -13.97 3.29
CA LYS A 6 -22.27 -13.08 2.37
C LYS A 6 -21.82 -13.23 0.91
N SER A 7 -20.84 -14.09 0.65
CA SER A 7 -20.22 -14.24 -0.66
C SER A 7 -20.43 -15.64 -1.24
N ASP A 8 -20.21 -15.79 -2.53
CA ASP A 8 -20.21 -17.09 -3.21
C ASP A 8 -18.88 -17.85 -3.03
N GLY A 9 -18.20 -17.64 -1.90
CA GLY A 9 -16.90 -18.24 -1.57
C GLY A 9 -15.69 -17.59 -2.24
N ARG A 10 -15.88 -16.64 -3.16
CA ARG A 10 -14.79 -15.93 -3.85
C ARG A 10 -14.27 -14.71 -3.11
N THR A 11 -14.99 -14.24 -2.11
CA THR A 11 -14.63 -13.05 -1.33
C THR A 11 -14.25 -13.45 0.09
N VAL A 12 -13.06 -13.07 0.51
CA VAL A 12 -12.48 -13.47 1.80
C VAL A 12 -11.88 -12.27 2.53
N GLN A 13 -11.85 -12.32 3.85
CA GLN A 13 -11.09 -11.38 4.66
C GLN A 13 -9.72 -11.98 5.03
N LEU A 14 -8.67 -11.25 4.66
CA LEU A 14 -7.29 -11.53 5.05
C LEU A 14 -6.91 -10.62 6.23
N LYS A 15 -6.16 -11.17 7.19
CA LYS A 15 -5.75 -10.45 8.39
C LYS A 15 -4.25 -10.17 8.39
N ARG A 16 -3.85 -8.99 8.86
CA ARG A 16 -2.45 -8.54 9.00
C ARG A 16 -1.59 -8.90 7.79
N VAL A 17 -2.08 -8.58 6.60
CA VAL A 17 -1.29 -8.62 5.36
C VAL A 17 -0.54 -7.31 5.18
N ARG A 18 0.60 -7.33 4.49
CA ARG A 18 1.39 -6.12 4.22
C ARG A 18 1.02 -5.53 2.86
N LEU A 19 0.87 -4.22 2.80
CA LEU A 19 0.50 -3.52 1.56
C LEU A 19 1.71 -2.95 0.84
N SER A 20 1.64 -2.85 -0.48
CA SER A 20 2.63 -2.16 -1.31
C SER A 20 1.99 -1.57 -2.56
N PHE A 21 2.68 -0.63 -3.22
CA PHE A 21 2.14 0.16 -4.34
C PHE A 21 0.84 0.89 -3.99
N THR A 22 0.75 1.40 -2.76
CA THR A 22 -0.48 1.98 -2.20
C THR A 22 -0.76 3.40 -2.67
N ASP A 23 0.18 4.08 -3.35
CA ASP A 23 -0.08 5.41 -3.92
C ASP A 23 -1.33 5.43 -4.80
N SER A 24 -1.61 4.31 -5.46
CA SER A 24 -2.77 4.16 -6.35
C SER A 24 -4.10 4.17 -5.59
N LEU A 25 -4.08 4.10 -4.25
CA LEU A 25 -5.27 4.24 -3.41
C LEU A 25 -5.73 5.70 -3.35
N LYS A 26 -4.81 6.67 -3.34
CA LYS A 26 -5.14 8.09 -3.44
C LYS A 26 -5.54 8.42 -4.88
N ASP A 27 -4.58 8.41 -5.79
CA ASP A 27 -4.79 8.76 -7.19
C ASP A 27 -4.72 7.52 -8.08
N LYS A 28 -5.62 7.38 -9.06
CA LYS A 28 -5.51 6.28 -10.02
C LYS A 28 -4.18 6.38 -10.78
N LYS A 29 -3.38 5.31 -10.81
CA LYS A 29 -2.15 5.25 -11.60
C LYS A 29 -2.25 4.27 -12.75
N LYS A 30 -1.48 4.50 -13.82
CA LYS A 30 -1.28 3.50 -14.87
C LYS A 30 -0.30 2.44 -14.37
N THR A 31 -0.58 1.18 -14.67
CA THR A 31 0.27 0.04 -14.28
C THR A 31 1.20 -0.42 -15.40
N SER A 32 1.17 0.26 -16.55
CA SER A 32 1.96 -0.06 -17.74
C SER A 32 2.24 1.20 -18.54
N ASP A 33 3.33 1.18 -19.30
CA ASP A 33 3.72 2.28 -20.20
C ASP A 33 2.87 2.37 -21.48
N ASP A 34 1.90 1.45 -21.66
CA ASP A 34 0.91 1.52 -22.75
C ASP A 34 0.14 2.85 -22.70
N PRO A 35 0.18 3.67 -23.77
CA PRO A 35 -0.54 4.94 -23.84
C PRO A 35 -2.04 4.79 -23.56
N ASN A 36 -2.64 3.66 -23.96
CA ASN A 36 -4.06 3.37 -23.84
C ASN A 36 -4.46 2.75 -22.49
N ALA A 37 -3.49 2.46 -21.61
CA ALA A 37 -3.77 1.91 -20.30
C ALA A 37 -4.57 2.92 -19.46
N LYS A 38 -5.78 2.52 -19.06
CA LYS A 38 -6.63 3.32 -18.18
C LYS A 38 -6.05 3.31 -16.77
N PRO A 39 -5.87 4.49 -16.13
CA PRO A 39 -5.50 4.56 -14.73
C PRO A 39 -6.49 3.79 -13.84
N LYS A 40 -5.97 3.15 -12.80
CA LYS A 40 -6.75 2.34 -11.86
C LYS A 40 -6.31 2.59 -10.43
N HIS A 41 -7.26 2.45 -9.51
CA HIS A 41 -6.92 2.14 -8.13
C HIS A 41 -6.47 0.70 -8.05
N GLY A 42 -5.42 0.45 -7.29
CA GLY A 42 -4.87 -0.87 -7.08
C GLY A 42 -3.80 -0.86 -6.01
N LEU A 43 -3.38 -2.04 -5.64
CA LEU A 43 -2.28 -2.26 -4.71
C LEU A 43 -1.79 -3.71 -4.86
N ASN A 44 -0.65 -3.98 -4.27
CA ASN A 44 -0.22 -5.34 -4.02
C ASN A 44 -0.38 -5.69 -2.55
N ILE A 45 -0.77 -6.94 -2.31
CA ILE A 45 -1.02 -7.51 -0.99
C ILE A 45 -0.01 -8.65 -0.80
N ILE A 46 0.73 -8.60 0.30
CA ILE A 46 1.78 -9.56 0.65
C ILE A 46 1.31 -10.36 1.86
N ASN A 47 1.24 -11.67 1.69
CA ASN A 47 1.05 -12.64 2.77
C ASN A 47 2.43 -13.06 3.27
N GLU A 48 2.90 -12.41 4.33
CA GLU A 48 4.21 -12.67 4.92
C GLU A 48 4.25 -14.03 5.62
N LYS A 49 5.28 -14.84 5.33
CA LYS A 49 5.39 -16.21 5.89
C LYS A 49 5.54 -16.23 7.40
N ASP A 50 6.20 -15.22 7.95
CA ASP A 50 6.45 -15.13 9.40
C ASP A 50 5.24 -14.57 10.17
N SER A 51 4.17 -14.18 9.47
CA SER A 51 2.93 -13.76 10.10
C SER A 51 2.20 -14.94 10.77
N PRO A 52 1.68 -14.79 11.99
CA PRO A 52 0.85 -15.82 12.62
C PRO A 52 -0.45 -16.10 11.86
N HIS A 53 -0.83 -15.22 10.91
CA HIS A 53 -2.00 -15.40 10.05
C HIS A 53 -1.67 -16.02 8.68
N TYR A 54 -0.40 -16.34 8.40
CA TYR A 54 0.04 -16.80 7.08
C TYR A 54 -0.76 -17.99 6.56
N GLU A 55 -0.84 -19.08 7.34
CA GLU A 55 -1.51 -20.32 6.94
C GLU A 55 -3.03 -20.13 6.78
N GLU A 56 -3.65 -19.35 7.67
CA GLU A 56 -5.09 -19.06 7.60
C GLU A 56 -5.40 -18.23 6.33
N ASN A 57 -4.61 -17.18 6.07
CA ASN A 57 -4.73 -16.36 4.87
C ASN A 57 -4.48 -17.19 3.61
N GLN A 58 -3.44 -18.03 3.60
CA GLN A 58 -3.08 -18.91 2.49
C GLN A 58 -4.26 -19.81 2.12
N LYS A 59 -4.88 -20.46 3.12
CA LYS A 59 -6.04 -21.32 2.94
C LYS A 59 -7.23 -20.56 2.36
N LYS A 60 -7.52 -19.36 2.87
CA LYS A 60 -8.61 -18.51 2.37
C LYS A 60 -8.38 -18.09 0.91
N ILE A 61 -7.17 -17.63 0.58
CA ILE A 61 -6.79 -17.25 -0.79
C ILE A 61 -6.98 -18.42 -1.74
N MET A 62 -6.43 -19.60 -1.41
CA MET A 62 -6.53 -20.77 -2.28
C MET A 62 -7.98 -21.27 -2.42
N SER A 63 -8.77 -21.22 -1.34
CA SER A 63 -10.20 -21.53 -1.40
C SER A 63 -10.96 -20.59 -2.35
N ALA A 64 -10.69 -19.29 -2.27
CA ALA A 64 -11.34 -18.30 -3.12
C ALA A 64 -10.90 -18.40 -4.60
N ILE A 65 -9.63 -18.73 -4.87
CA ILE A 65 -9.13 -19.02 -6.22
C ILE A 65 -9.85 -20.24 -6.82
N ARG A 66 -10.02 -21.32 -6.04
CA ARG A 66 -10.79 -22.50 -6.47
C ARG A 66 -12.24 -22.16 -6.75
N ALA A 67 -12.89 -21.37 -5.88
CA ALA A 67 -14.26 -20.89 -6.10
C ALA A 67 -14.38 -20.01 -7.36
N ALA A 68 -13.35 -19.21 -7.67
CA ALA A 68 -13.32 -18.42 -8.90
C ALA A 68 -13.22 -19.30 -10.15
N GLY A 69 -12.39 -20.36 -10.10
CA GLY A 69 -12.29 -21.34 -11.18
C GLY A 69 -13.58 -22.14 -11.39
N GLU A 70 -14.19 -22.59 -10.30
CA GLU A 70 -15.49 -23.27 -10.31
C GLU A 70 -16.59 -22.39 -10.91
N LYS A 71 -16.64 -21.11 -10.51
CA LYS A 71 -17.66 -20.19 -11.03
C LYS A 71 -17.51 -19.93 -12.53
N GLN A 72 -16.29 -19.67 -13.00
CA GLN A 72 -16.05 -19.25 -14.39
C GLN A 72 -16.00 -20.43 -15.36
N TRP A 73 -15.42 -21.56 -14.96
CA TRP A 73 -15.15 -22.70 -15.85
C TRP A 73 -15.66 -24.05 -15.34
N LYS A 74 -16.39 -24.10 -14.21
CA LYS A 74 -16.81 -25.37 -13.57
C LYS A 74 -15.64 -26.31 -13.29
N ASN A 75 -14.47 -25.71 -13.02
CA ASN A 75 -13.23 -26.41 -12.72
C ASN A 75 -12.52 -25.68 -11.57
N PRO A 76 -12.57 -26.20 -10.34
CA PRO A 76 -11.89 -25.58 -9.20
C PRO A 76 -10.37 -25.63 -9.34
N ASP A 77 -9.84 -26.52 -10.18
CA ASP A 77 -8.42 -26.70 -10.43
C ASP A 77 -7.91 -25.93 -11.66
N ALA A 78 -8.73 -25.06 -12.28
CA ALA A 78 -8.33 -24.26 -13.44
C ALA A 78 -7.07 -23.39 -13.20
N TYR A 79 -6.72 -23.09 -11.94
CA TYR A 79 -5.48 -22.38 -11.61
C TYR A 79 -4.22 -23.19 -11.94
N LYS A 80 -4.29 -24.52 -11.99
CA LYS A 80 -3.20 -25.42 -12.39
C LYS A 80 -2.87 -25.24 -13.88
N ASP A 81 -3.89 -25.25 -14.72
CA ASP A 81 -3.71 -24.97 -16.16
C ASP A 81 -3.14 -23.57 -16.37
N ILE A 82 -3.65 -22.56 -15.66
CA ILE A 82 -3.17 -21.17 -15.79
C ILE A 82 -1.70 -21.05 -15.38
N ILE A 83 -1.25 -21.74 -14.33
CA ILE A 83 0.15 -21.65 -13.90
C ILE A 83 1.11 -22.30 -14.90
N GLU A 84 0.67 -23.33 -15.62
CA GLU A 84 1.43 -24.01 -16.67
C GLU A 84 1.46 -23.18 -17.96
N ASP A 85 0.29 -22.72 -18.44
CA ASP A 85 0.16 -22.02 -19.72
C ASP A 85 0.64 -20.57 -19.67
N ASN A 86 0.22 -19.83 -18.63
CA ASN A 86 0.52 -18.42 -18.48
C ASN A 86 0.54 -17.99 -17.01
N PRO A 87 1.63 -18.30 -16.28
CA PRO A 87 1.70 -18.05 -14.85
C PRO A 87 1.51 -16.58 -14.48
N LYS A 88 1.73 -15.63 -15.40
CA LYS A 88 1.49 -14.20 -15.16
C LYS A 88 0.01 -13.85 -15.00
N ARG A 89 -0.90 -14.72 -15.45
CA ARG A 89 -2.36 -14.55 -15.36
C ARG A 89 -2.98 -15.21 -14.13
N LEU A 90 -2.16 -15.79 -13.25
CA LEU A 90 -2.56 -16.11 -11.89
C LEU A 90 -2.07 -14.99 -10.97
N CYS A 91 -3.00 -14.26 -10.34
CA CYS A 91 -2.64 -13.13 -9.49
C CYS A 91 -1.75 -13.52 -8.30
N PHE A 92 -2.01 -14.69 -7.70
CA PHE A 92 -1.33 -15.17 -6.50
C PHE A 92 -0.07 -15.99 -6.82
N ARG A 93 1.09 -15.46 -6.44
CA ARG A 93 2.40 -16.00 -6.82
C ARG A 93 3.43 -15.79 -5.71
N LYS A 94 4.56 -16.49 -5.81
CA LYS A 94 5.74 -16.22 -4.97
C LYS A 94 6.25 -14.81 -5.23
N GLY A 95 6.71 -14.14 -4.18
CA GLY A 95 7.10 -12.74 -4.22
C GLY A 95 8.30 -12.46 -5.12
N GLU A 96 9.19 -13.43 -5.36
CA GLU A 96 10.32 -13.31 -6.29
C GLU A 96 9.89 -13.11 -7.75
N LYS A 97 8.61 -13.32 -8.06
CA LYS A 97 8.03 -13.02 -9.38
C LYS A 97 7.69 -11.54 -9.56
N PHE A 98 7.70 -10.75 -8.48
CA PHE A 98 7.45 -9.31 -8.50
C PHE A 98 8.80 -8.58 -8.47
N LYS A 99 9.24 -8.14 -9.64
CA LYS A 99 10.58 -7.57 -9.84
C LYS A 99 10.50 -6.14 -10.34
N ASN A 100 11.50 -5.34 -9.98
CA ASN A 100 11.74 -4.02 -10.54
C ASN A 100 12.32 -4.11 -11.97
N LYS A 101 12.58 -2.96 -12.59
CA LYS A 101 13.17 -2.89 -13.95
C LYS A 101 14.56 -3.54 -14.04
N GLU A 102 15.29 -3.64 -12.92
CA GLU A 102 16.60 -4.31 -12.82
C GLU A 102 16.49 -5.84 -12.63
N GLY A 103 15.27 -6.38 -12.52
CA GLY A 103 15.05 -7.81 -12.30
C GLY A 103 15.24 -8.29 -10.85
N LYS A 104 15.45 -7.36 -9.90
CA LYS A 104 15.51 -7.65 -8.46
C LYS A 104 14.10 -7.72 -7.87
N PRO A 105 13.80 -8.67 -6.97
CA PRO A 105 12.55 -8.67 -6.22
C PRO A 105 12.34 -7.35 -5.48
N TYR A 106 11.10 -6.89 -5.38
CA TYR A 106 10.80 -5.72 -4.55
C TYR A 106 11.08 -6.00 -3.06
N ALA A 107 11.47 -4.97 -2.31
CA ALA A 107 11.64 -5.08 -0.86
C ALA A 107 10.37 -5.61 -0.19
N GLY A 108 10.53 -6.54 0.75
CA GLY A 108 9.42 -7.22 1.45
C GLY A 108 8.76 -8.38 0.69
N TYR A 109 9.13 -8.63 -0.58
CA TYR A 109 8.54 -9.73 -1.36
C TYR A 109 9.33 -11.02 -1.27
N GLU A 110 10.64 -10.95 -1.06
CA GLU A 110 11.50 -12.14 -1.00
C GLU A 110 11.03 -13.10 0.10
N GLY A 111 10.93 -14.39 -0.23
CA GLY A 111 10.43 -15.40 0.69
C GLY A 111 8.91 -15.40 0.88
N ASN A 112 8.17 -14.35 0.50
CA ASN A 112 6.74 -14.22 0.78
C ASN A 112 5.85 -14.62 -0.42
N HIS A 113 4.53 -14.69 -0.22
CA HIS A 113 3.57 -14.77 -1.31
C HIS A 113 2.87 -13.44 -1.49
N ALA A 114 2.61 -13.04 -2.73
CA ALA A 114 1.97 -11.77 -3.02
C ALA A 114 1.03 -11.87 -4.21
N PHE A 115 0.11 -10.91 -4.29
CA PHE A 115 -0.77 -10.72 -5.43
C PHE A 115 -1.12 -9.26 -5.65
N SER A 116 -1.33 -8.90 -6.91
CA SER A 116 -1.89 -7.60 -7.28
C SER A 116 -3.41 -7.66 -7.24
N ALA A 117 -4.03 -6.63 -6.66
CA ALA A 117 -5.47 -6.44 -6.65
C ALA A 117 -5.81 -5.06 -7.21
N SER A 118 -6.76 -5.00 -8.14
CA SER A 118 -7.37 -3.72 -8.53
C SER A 118 -8.45 -3.32 -7.53
N GLY A 119 -8.80 -2.04 -7.45
CA GLY A 119 -10.04 -1.64 -6.76
C GLY A 119 -11.30 -2.16 -7.45
N PRO A 120 -12.49 -1.93 -6.88
CA PRO A 120 -13.75 -2.41 -7.43
C PRO A 120 -14.03 -1.82 -8.82
N SER A 121 -14.93 -2.47 -9.58
CA SER A 121 -15.26 -2.08 -10.95
C SER A 121 -14.01 -1.97 -11.86
N ALA A 122 -13.17 -3.02 -11.85
CA ALA A 122 -11.92 -3.10 -12.63
C ALA A 122 -10.91 -1.98 -12.32
N GLY A 123 -10.84 -1.56 -11.05
CA GLY A 123 -9.98 -0.49 -10.56
C GLY A 123 -10.52 0.91 -10.78
N GLN A 124 -11.75 1.06 -11.28
CA GLN A 124 -12.34 2.39 -11.51
C GLN A 124 -12.95 3.00 -10.26
N LYS A 125 -13.20 2.20 -9.22
CA LYS A 125 -13.57 2.69 -7.89
C LYS A 125 -12.44 2.42 -6.92
N ARG A 126 -12.29 3.32 -5.95
CA ARG A 126 -11.40 3.14 -4.80
C ARG A 126 -12.00 2.07 -3.88
N PRO A 127 -11.20 1.16 -3.32
CA PRO A 127 -11.65 0.28 -2.24
C PRO A 127 -12.23 1.11 -1.08
N LYS A 128 -13.10 0.53 -0.26
CA LYS A 128 -13.53 1.17 0.98
C LYS A 128 -12.33 1.26 1.93
N LEU A 129 -11.94 2.48 2.32
CA LEU A 129 -10.78 2.71 3.19
C LEU A 129 -11.22 2.99 4.62
N LEU A 130 -10.58 2.31 5.56
CA LEU A 130 -10.78 2.43 7.00
C LEU A 130 -9.43 2.52 7.71
N ASP A 131 -9.29 3.44 8.67
CA ASP A 131 -8.10 3.51 9.52
C ASP A 131 -8.16 2.48 10.67
N ARG A 132 -7.16 2.49 11.58
CA ARG A 132 -7.11 1.57 12.74
C ARG A 132 -8.33 1.69 13.64
N ARG A 133 -8.89 2.89 13.77
CA ARG A 133 -10.07 3.22 14.59
C ARG A 133 -11.40 3.04 13.84
N LYS A 134 -11.34 2.55 12.60
CA LYS A 134 -12.49 2.42 11.68
C LYS A 134 -13.14 3.77 11.31
N ARG A 135 -12.38 4.87 11.36
CA ARG A 135 -12.74 6.10 10.64
C ARG A 135 -12.76 5.79 9.16
N GLY A 136 -13.74 6.30 8.43
CA GLY A 136 -13.83 6.12 6.97
C GLY A 136 -13.32 7.33 6.21
N LEU A 137 -12.82 7.13 5.00
CA LEU A 137 -12.56 8.26 4.09
C LEU A 137 -13.85 9.08 3.93
N ARG A 138 -13.77 10.41 4.10
CA ARG A 138 -14.94 11.31 4.11
C ARG A 138 -15.89 11.07 2.94
N ASP A 139 -15.39 11.00 1.71
CA ASP A 139 -16.19 10.80 0.50
C ASP A 139 -16.86 9.42 0.39
N GLN A 140 -16.44 8.47 1.23
CA GLN A 140 -17.02 7.14 1.29
C GLN A 140 -17.86 6.94 2.55
N ALA A 141 -17.83 7.86 3.51
CA ALA A 141 -18.43 7.72 4.83
C ALA A 141 -19.95 7.94 4.81
N SER A 142 -20.66 7.30 5.73
CA SER A 142 -22.10 7.58 5.91
C SER A 142 -22.32 8.94 6.58
N VAL A 143 -23.53 9.49 6.45
CA VAL A 143 -23.90 10.76 7.09
C VAL A 143 -23.71 10.71 8.61
N GLU A 144 -23.98 9.56 9.22
CA GLU A 144 -23.80 9.32 10.66
C GLU A 144 -22.32 9.33 11.05
N GLN A 145 -21.45 8.75 10.22
CA GLN A 145 -20.00 8.76 10.46
C GLN A 145 -19.44 10.18 10.38
N ILE A 146 -19.90 10.98 9.41
CA ILE A 146 -19.50 12.39 9.27
C ILE A 146 -19.95 13.20 10.48
N LYS A 147 -21.21 13.05 10.91
CA LYS A 147 -21.74 13.74 12.10
C LYS A 147 -21.02 13.37 13.39
N ALA A 148 -20.53 12.13 13.48
CA ALA A 148 -19.80 11.62 14.64
C ALA A 148 -18.29 11.86 14.57
N ASP A 149 -17.80 12.63 13.58
CA ASP A 149 -16.38 12.88 13.33
C ASP A 149 -15.53 11.60 13.21
N LYS A 150 -16.14 10.53 12.68
CA LYS A 150 -15.48 9.24 12.43
C LYS A 150 -14.99 9.15 10.99
N VAL A 151 -14.29 10.19 10.54
CA VAL A 151 -13.78 10.30 9.18
C VAL A 151 -12.33 10.77 9.14
N PHE A 152 -11.69 10.56 8.01
CA PHE A 152 -10.38 11.12 7.65
C PHE A 152 -10.45 11.66 6.21
N GLU A 153 -9.55 12.59 5.88
CA GLU A 153 -9.51 13.27 4.59
C GLU A 153 -8.65 12.54 3.54
N GLU A 154 -8.86 12.88 2.27
CA GLU A 154 -8.07 12.31 1.17
C GLU A 154 -6.57 12.59 1.28
N ALA A 155 -6.19 13.72 1.91
CA ALA A 155 -4.80 14.06 2.16
C ALA A 155 -4.09 13.04 3.07
N GLU A 156 -4.81 12.45 4.04
CA GLU A 156 -4.28 11.50 5.02
C GLU A 156 -4.11 10.07 4.44
N ILE A 157 -4.57 9.80 3.21
CA ILE A 157 -4.55 8.43 2.64
C ILE A 157 -3.13 7.85 2.63
N LEU A 158 -2.12 8.62 2.23
CA LEU A 158 -0.75 8.09 2.11
C LEU A 158 -0.02 8.01 3.46
N ASP A 159 -0.54 8.68 4.50
CA ASP A 159 -0.05 8.57 5.86
C ASP A 159 -0.65 7.36 6.59
N ILE A 160 -1.91 7.03 6.27
CA ILE A 160 -2.62 5.88 6.87
C ILE A 160 -2.33 4.58 6.09
N PHE A 161 -2.23 4.66 4.76
CA PHE A 161 -2.07 3.51 3.86
C PHE A 161 -0.73 3.58 3.10
N TYR A 162 0.38 3.81 3.80
CA TYR A 162 1.71 3.82 3.17
C TYR A 162 2.11 2.42 2.69
N GLY A 163 2.95 2.34 1.65
CA GLY A 163 3.56 1.08 1.26
C GLY A 163 4.39 0.58 2.43
N GLY A 164 4.20 -0.67 2.87
CA GLY A 164 4.80 -1.18 4.11
C GLY A 164 3.82 -1.42 5.25
N VAL A 165 2.66 -0.77 5.24
CA VAL A 165 1.69 -0.87 6.33
C VAL A 165 1.03 -2.25 6.39
N TYR A 166 0.74 -2.71 7.60
CA TYR A 166 -0.11 -3.85 7.89
C TYR A 166 -1.59 -3.47 7.81
N ALA A 167 -2.37 -4.32 7.16
CA ALA A 167 -3.80 -4.11 6.96
C ALA A 167 -4.59 -5.42 7.07
N ASP A 168 -5.88 -5.30 7.39
CA ASP A 168 -6.86 -6.32 7.06
C ASP A 168 -7.54 -5.95 5.75
N VAL A 169 -7.67 -6.90 4.84
CA VAL A 169 -8.16 -6.64 3.49
C VAL A 169 -9.30 -7.60 3.17
N ILE A 170 -10.39 -7.06 2.63
CA ILE A 170 -11.44 -7.84 1.98
C ILE A 170 -11.13 -7.87 0.49
N VAL A 171 -10.92 -9.08 -0.05
CA VAL A 171 -10.54 -9.31 -1.44
C VAL A 171 -11.51 -10.29 -2.10
N SER A 172 -11.88 -10.02 -3.35
CA SER A 172 -12.68 -10.90 -4.20
C SER A 172 -11.85 -11.42 -5.37
N PHE A 173 -11.89 -12.74 -5.62
CA PHE A 173 -11.20 -13.38 -6.73
C PHE A 173 -12.17 -13.70 -7.88
N PHE A 174 -11.70 -13.55 -9.12
CA PHE A 174 -12.53 -13.82 -10.30
C PHE A 174 -11.72 -14.36 -11.47
N GLY A 175 -12.32 -15.29 -12.21
CA GLY A 175 -11.80 -15.79 -13.48
C GLY A 175 -12.19 -14.88 -14.65
N THR A 176 -11.40 -14.88 -15.72
CA THR A 176 -11.73 -14.22 -16.99
C THR A 176 -11.05 -14.92 -18.16
N ASP A 177 -11.71 -14.87 -19.31
CA ASP A 177 -11.19 -15.36 -20.60
C ASP A 177 -10.72 -14.22 -21.52
N LYS A 178 -10.73 -12.96 -21.04
CA LYS A 178 -10.29 -11.82 -21.85
C LYS A 178 -8.78 -11.90 -22.12
N GLY A 179 -8.43 -12.21 -23.37
CA GLY A 179 -7.06 -12.41 -23.86
C GLY A 179 -6.57 -13.85 -23.72
N SER A 180 -6.79 -14.45 -22.55
CA SER A 180 -6.62 -15.88 -22.28
C SER A 180 -7.17 -16.18 -20.87
N ARG A 181 -7.21 -17.46 -20.48
CA ARG A 181 -7.64 -17.84 -19.13
C ARG A 181 -6.79 -17.15 -18.05
N GLY A 182 -7.41 -16.63 -16.99
CA GLY A 182 -6.68 -15.99 -15.89
C GLY A 182 -7.56 -15.75 -14.67
N ILE A 183 -6.95 -15.75 -13.48
CA ILE A 183 -7.61 -15.46 -12.20
C ILE A 183 -6.97 -14.21 -11.58
N PHE A 184 -7.81 -13.21 -11.33
CA PHE A 184 -7.41 -11.91 -10.80
C PHE A 184 -8.12 -11.60 -9.48
N ALA A 185 -7.66 -10.54 -8.80
CA ALA A 185 -8.19 -10.12 -7.52
C ALA A 185 -8.68 -8.66 -7.56
N SER A 186 -9.74 -8.39 -6.80
CA SER A 186 -10.31 -7.07 -6.55
C SER A 186 -10.28 -6.79 -5.05
N ALA A 187 -9.68 -5.67 -4.63
CA ALA A 187 -9.70 -5.23 -3.24
C ALA A 187 -10.99 -4.43 -2.99
N GLU A 188 -11.86 -4.97 -2.15
CA GLU A 188 -13.18 -4.38 -1.87
C GLU A 188 -13.12 -3.40 -0.70
N ALA A 189 -12.37 -3.74 0.35
CA ALA A 189 -12.17 -2.89 1.52
C ALA A 189 -10.80 -3.13 2.15
N ILE A 190 -10.23 -2.09 2.75
CA ILE A 190 -8.94 -2.10 3.43
C ILE A 190 -9.13 -1.42 4.78
N ARG A 191 -8.71 -2.10 5.85
CA ARG A 191 -8.53 -1.51 7.18
C ARG A 191 -7.05 -1.47 7.51
N SER A 192 -6.46 -0.28 7.57
CA SER A 192 -5.08 -0.11 8.02
C SER A 192 -4.97 -0.38 9.51
N HIS A 193 -3.85 -0.96 9.94
CA HIS A 193 -3.45 -0.98 11.35
C HIS A 193 -2.54 0.20 11.71
N GLU A 194 -2.09 0.98 10.71
CA GLU A 194 -1.12 2.09 10.87
C GLU A 194 0.20 1.63 11.51
N GLU A 195 0.51 0.33 11.36
CA GLU A 195 1.71 -0.34 11.85
C GLU A 195 2.51 -0.86 10.65
N GLY A 196 3.84 -0.87 10.74
CA GLY A 196 4.73 -1.46 9.74
C GLY A 196 5.82 -0.49 9.28
N GLU A 197 6.92 -1.03 8.79
CA GLU A 197 8.00 -0.23 8.21
C GLU A 197 7.64 0.16 6.78
N ARG A 198 7.84 1.45 6.43
CA ARG A 198 7.59 1.98 5.09
C ARG A 198 8.44 1.24 4.04
N MET A 199 7.79 0.83 2.96
CA MET A 199 8.36 0.18 1.78
C MET A 199 8.07 1.04 0.55
N GLY A 200 9.10 1.58 -0.09
CA GLY A 200 8.96 2.39 -1.30
C GLY A 200 10.19 3.26 -1.52
N GLY A 201 10.63 3.37 -2.78
CA GLY A 201 11.88 4.02 -3.18
C GLY A 201 11.82 5.53 -3.08
N GLY A 202 12.17 6.06 -1.91
CA GLY A 202 12.83 7.34 -1.75
C GLY A 202 14.16 7.09 -1.05
N ILE A 203 15.15 7.93 -1.28
CA ILE A 203 16.33 7.99 -0.42
C ILE A 203 15.83 8.51 0.93
N TYR A 204 16.29 7.94 2.04
CA TYR A 204 16.12 8.56 3.35
C TYR A 204 16.95 9.84 3.31
N VAL A 205 16.28 10.99 3.30
CA VAL A 205 16.91 12.31 3.31
C VAL A 205 16.76 12.84 4.74
N ASP A 206 17.86 13.02 5.44
CA ASP A 206 17.87 13.70 6.75
C ASP A 206 18.21 15.18 6.59
N ALA A 207 18.28 15.92 7.71
CA ALA A 207 18.58 17.34 7.68
C ALA A 207 19.99 17.63 7.15
N ASP A 208 20.92 16.69 7.31
CA ASP A 208 22.33 16.84 6.91
C ASP A 208 22.52 16.58 5.41
N ASP A 209 21.53 15.98 4.73
CA ASP A 209 21.48 15.83 3.27
C ASP A 209 21.02 17.11 2.54
N PHE A 210 20.56 18.14 3.27
CA PHE A 210 20.30 19.45 2.70
C PHE A 210 21.57 20.30 2.80
N ASP A 211 21.93 20.97 1.71
CA ASP A 211 22.90 22.05 1.79
C ASP A 211 22.37 23.11 2.79
N ASP A 212 23.26 23.63 3.64
CA ASP A 212 22.93 24.77 4.50
C ASP A 212 22.36 25.89 3.64
N LEU A 213 21.30 26.55 4.13
CA LEU A 213 20.76 27.71 3.44
C LEU A 213 21.87 28.75 3.33
N GLU A 214 22.21 29.16 2.10
CA GLU A 214 23.05 30.33 1.89
C GLU A 214 22.45 31.48 2.70
N GLU A 215 23.20 31.96 3.69
CA GLU A 215 22.84 33.16 4.44
C GLU A 215 22.78 34.31 3.44
N ASP A 216 21.59 34.62 2.93
CA ASP A 216 21.34 35.86 2.22
C ASP A 216 21.41 36.98 3.28
N ASP A 217 22.63 37.45 3.51
CA ASP A 217 23.00 38.62 4.32
C ASP A 217 22.45 39.93 3.72
N SER A 218 21.26 39.90 3.11
CA SER A 218 20.50 41.09 2.74
C SER A 218 19.58 41.52 3.88
N PHE A 219 20.16 41.75 5.07
CA PHE A 219 19.56 42.61 6.10
C PHE A 219 20.46 43.81 6.40
N ASP A 220 21.05 44.41 5.36
CA ASP A 220 21.72 45.71 5.44
C ASP A 220 20.73 46.84 5.15
N ASN A 221 20.12 47.40 6.21
CA ASN A 221 20.01 48.86 6.47
C ASN A 221 19.03 49.13 7.63
N GLY A 222 19.52 48.97 8.86
CA GLY A 222 18.95 49.59 10.06
C GLY A 222 19.91 50.67 10.58
N PRO A 223 19.43 51.87 10.98
CA PRO A 223 20.28 53.04 11.11
C PRO A 223 21.27 52.94 12.27
N SER A 224 22.52 53.32 11.96
CA SER A 224 23.62 53.49 12.91
C SER A 224 23.23 54.43 14.06
N THR A 225 23.33 53.94 15.30
CA THR A 225 23.67 54.80 16.44
C THR A 225 24.74 54.13 17.29
N SER A 226 25.91 54.74 17.22
CA SER A 226 27.06 54.61 18.10
C SER A 226 26.70 54.76 19.57
N SER A 227 27.23 53.88 20.44
CA SER A 227 27.82 54.24 21.75
C SER A 227 28.52 53.04 22.39
N GLU A 228 29.73 53.30 22.85
CA GLU A 228 30.72 52.42 23.45
C GLU A 228 30.28 51.81 24.80
N LYS A 229 30.74 50.58 25.13
CA LYS A 229 31.74 50.35 26.19
C LYS A 229 32.16 48.87 26.36
N GLU A 230 33.47 48.70 26.50
CA GLU A 230 34.23 47.53 26.98
C GLU A 230 33.64 46.94 28.29
N THR A 231 33.81 45.67 28.68
CA THR A 231 35.09 45.08 29.14
C THR A 231 35.03 43.54 29.34
N LYS A 232 36.09 42.87 28.86
CA LYS A 232 36.76 41.58 29.18
C LYS A 232 36.24 40.60 30.27
N SER A 233 36.27 39.29 29.96
CA SER A 233 37.29 38.27 30.38
C SER A 233 36.68 36.84 30.40
N SER A 234 37.08 35.97 29.47
CA SER A 234 37.96 34.77 29.63
C SER A 234 37.42 33.63 30.51
N SER A 235 37.15 32.46 29.92
CA SER A 235 38.03 31.27 29.98
C SER A 235 37.29 30.00 29.54
N ASP A 236 37.85 29.34 28.52
CA ASP A 236 38.00 27.90 28.27
C ASP A 236 37.18 26.88 29.10
N ASN A 237 36.52 25.97 28.38
CA ASN A 237 36.90 24.55 28.45
C ASN A 237 36.22 23.71 27.35
N ASP A 238 37.08 23.07 26.56
CA ASP A 238 36.84 21.81 25.84
C ASP A 238 36.24 20.74 26.77
N LEU A 239 35.35 19.87 26.26
CA LEU A 239 35.58 18.41 26.21
C LEU A 239 34.36 17.63 25.66
N LEU A 240 34.70 16.50 25.05
CA LEU A 240 33.95 15.50 24.27
C LEU A 240 33.03 14.55 25.08
N ASP A 241 32.43 13.63 24.31
CA ASP A 241 31.97 12.26 24.62
C ASP A 241 30.51 12.14 25.13
N PHE A 242 29.59 11.36 24.54
CA PHE A 242 29.65 10.00 23.97
C PHE A 242 28.57 9.76 22.90
#